data_AF-A0A1I6JXC2-F1
#
_entry.id   AF-A0A1I6JXC2-F1
#
_cell.length_a   1.000
_cell.length_b   1.000
_cell.length_c   1.000
_cell.angle_alpha   90.00
_cell.angle_beta   90.00
_cell.angle_gamma   90.00
#
_symmetry.space_group_name_H-M   'P 1'
#
loop_
_entity.id
_entity.type
_entity.pdbx_description
1 polymer ?
#
loop_
_entity_poly.entity_id
_entity_poly.type
_entity_poly.pdbx_seq_one_letter_code
_entity_poly.pdbx_strand_id
1 'polypeptide(L)'
;MVGTVTAAALFRFAMPKPVRITGRSSSITNSFVNGIIPVIAPTEAQVDEALQILDMSEVVSCAYCGDTPTEWDHLRPLVVDKQPTGFISEIHNLVPACGKCNQSKGNKPWRAWMFSSARLSPATRGIPNLEQRAARLDDYERWEVPTRIDFRDVAGHDLWEQHWRNHAAIIAAMRNAEETVELIRARVTEASRATTTQAH
;
A
#
# COMPACT_ATOMS: atom_id res chain seq x y z
N MET A 1 -17.91 -38.78 -17.32
CA MET A 1 -17.43 -37.66 -18.14
C MET A 1 -17.65 -36.37 -17.38
N VAL A 2 -16.60 -35.77 -16.83
CA VAL A 2 -16.68 -34.49 -16.13
C VAL A 2 -16.71 -33.41 -17.21
N GLY A 3 -17.88 -32.82 -17.45
CA GLY A 3 -18.07 -31.79 -18.46
C GLY A 3 -17.25 -30.55 -18.13
N THR A 4 -16.33 -30.19 -19.02
CA THR A 4 -15.58 -28.93 -18.96
C THR A 4 -16.53 -27.75 -19.13
N VAL A 5 -16.62 -26.92 -18.10
CA VAL A 5 -17.35 -25.64 -18.13
C VAL A 5 -16.60 -24.69 -19.08
N THR A 6 -17.30 -24.18 -20.10
CA THR A 6 -16.71 -23.27 -21.10
C THR A 6 -16.41 -21.89 -20.50
N ALA A 7 -15.45 -21.16 -21.08
CA ALA A 7 -15.07 -19.81 -20.63
C ALA A 7 -16.24 -18.81 -20.61
N ALA A 8 -17.25 -19.00 -21.48
CA ALA A 8 -18.47 -18.19 -21.51
C ALA A 8 -19.39 -18.42 -20.29
N ALA A 9 -19.34 -19.60 -19.66
CA ALA A 9 -20.13 -19.90 -18.45
C ALA A 9 -19.52 -19.29 -17.17
N LEU A 10 -18.19 -19.10 -17.12
CA LEU A 10 -17.50 -18.44 -16.00
C LEU A 10 -17.89 -16.97 -15.79
N PHE A 11 -18.40 -16.28 -16.83
CA PHE A 11 -18.84 -14.89 -16.72
C PHE A 11 -20.23 -14.73 -16.08
N ARG A 12 -21.04 -15.81 -16.02
CA ARG A 12 -22.41 -15.77 -15.47
C ARG A 12 -22.45 -16.04 -13.97
N PHE A 13 -21.41 -16.62 -13.38
CA PHE A 13 -21.35 -16.97 -11.97
C PHE A 13 -19.91 -17.15 -11.49
N ALA A 14 -19.56 -16.54 -10.35
CA ALA A 14 -18.26 -16.69 -9.69
C ALA A 14 -18.47 -17.10 -8.23
N MET A 15 -17.90 -18.24 -7.84
CA MET A 15 -17.89 -18.65 -6.43
C MET A 15 -17.02 -17.70 -5.60
N PRO A 16 -17.43 -17.35 -4.37
CA PRO A 16 -16.58 -16.57 -3.47
C PRO A 16 -15.31 -17.36 -3.16
N LYS A 17 -14.18 -16.66 -3.12
CA LYS A 17 -12.91 -17.23 -2.66
C LYS A 17 -12.90 -17.24 -1.13
N PRO A 18 -12.58 -18.37 -0.47
CA PRO A 18 -12.42 -18.40 0.98
C PRO A 18 -11.39 -17.37 1.43
N VAL A 19 -11.72 -16.62 2.48
CA VAL A 19 -10.80 -15.68 3.10
C VAL A 19 -9.78 -16.45 3.93
N ARG A 20 -8.51 -16.05 3.86
CA ARG A 20 -7.42 -16.58 4.68
C ARG A 20 -7.01 -15.57 5.73
N ILE A 21 -6.81 -16.02 6.97
CA ILE A 21 -6.28 -15.18 8.07
C ILE A 21 -4.89 -14.67 7.68
N THR A 22 -4.03 -15.57 7.23
CA THR A 22 -2.69 -15.28 6.73
C THR A 22 -2.68 -14.36 5.51
N GLY A 23 -3.80 -14.22 4.80
CA GLY A 23 -3.99 -13.23 3.75
C GLY A 23 -3.86 -11.78 4.23
N ARG A 24 -3.98 -11.53 5.54
CA ARG A 24 -3.79 -10.21 6.18
C ARG A 24 -2.37 -9.97 6.69
N SER A 25 -1.43 -10.92 6.54
CA SER A 25 -0.08 -10.81 7.12
C SER A 25 0.67 -9.56 6.66
N SER A 26 0.50 -9.19 5.38
CA SER A 26 1.10 -7.96 4.84
C SER A 26 0.49 -6.71 5.45
N SER A 27 -0.82 -6.67 5.67
CA SER A 27 -1.49 -5.54 6.34
C SER A 27 -1.04 -5.40 7.78
N ILE A 28 -0.94 -6.50 8.54
CA ILE A 28 -0.42 -6.50 9.91
C ILE A 28 1.02 -6.01 9.93
N THR A 29 1.86 -6.54 9.05
CA THR A 29 3.26 -6.09 8.94
C THR A 29 3.34 -4.60 8.61
N ASN A 30 2.50 -4.13 7.69
CA ASN A 30 2.42 -2.71 7.35
C ASN A 30 2.03 -1.85 8.56
N SER A 31 1.11 -2.30 9.42
CA SER A 31 0.75 -1.61 10.67
C SER A 31 1.91 -1.55 11.67
N PHE A 32 2.72 -2.61 11.78
CA PHE A 32 3.91 -2.60 12.64
C PHE A 32 4.98 -1.63 12.18
N VAL A 33 5.16 -1.50 10.86
CA VAL A 33 6.12 -0.53 10.32
C VAL A 33 5.56 0.89 10.43
N ASN A 34 4.37 1.16 9.91
CA ASN A 34 3.81 2.52 9.89
C ASN A 34 3.45 3.03 11.29
N GLY A 35 3.12 2.14 12.23
CA GLY A 35 2.76 2.52 13.60
C GLY A 35 3.88 3.17 14.41
N ILE A 36 5.13 3.01 13.97
CA ILE A 36 6.29 3.66 14.61
C ILE A 36 6.80 4.88 13.84
N ILE A 37 6.20 5.23 12.70
CA ILE A 37 6.66 6.32 11.86
C ILE A 37 6.12 7.65 12.40
N PRO A 38 6.99 8.61 12.77
CA PRO A 38 6.57 9.93 13.20
C PRO A 38 5.78 10.66 12.11
N VAL A 39 4.83 11.48 12.55
CA VAL A 39 4.09 12.42 11.72
C VAL A 39 4.41 13.83 12.21
N ILE A 40 5.05 14.62 11.36
CA ILE A 40 5.38 16.01 11.62
C ILE A 40 4.47 16.88 10.76
N ALA A 41 3.60 17.65 11.41
CA ALA A 41 2.68 18.55 10.73
C ALA A 41 3.47 19.73 10.12
N PRO A 42 3.17 20.13 8.87
CA PRO A 42 3.78 21.33 8.31
C PRO A 42 3.19 22.61 8.89
N THR A 43 3.97 23.68 8.75
CA THR A 43 3.47 25.06 8.86
C THR A 43 2.73 25.46 7.59
N GLU A 44 1.88 26.50 7.68
CA GLU A 44 1.19 27.08 6.51
C GLU A 44 2.18 27.50 5.42
N ALA A 45 3.27 28.19 5.79
CA ALA A 45 4.30 28.61 4.85
C ALA A 45 4.95 27.43 4.09
N GLN A 46 5.18 26.30 4.76
CA GLN A 46 5.70 25.09 4.10
C GLN A 46 4.70 24.47 3.14
N VAL A 47 3.40 24.53 3.46
CA VAL A 47 2.35 24.06 2.55
C VAL A 47 2.28 24.97 1.31
N ASP A 48 2.33 26.29 1.50
CA ASP A 48 2.29 27.24 0.41
C ASP A 48 3.50 27.10 -0.52
N GLU A 49 4.71 26.98 0.03
CA GLU A 49 5.93 26.76 -0.74
C GLU A 49 5.90 25.41 -1.49
N ALA A 50 5.45 24.34 -0.82
CA ALA A 50 5.26 23.04 -1.44
C ALA A 50 4.30 23.11 -2.65
N LEU A 51 3.15 23.77 -2.49
CA LEU A 51 2.17 23.94 -3.56
C LEU A 51 2.68 24.87 -4.66
N GLN A 52 3.49 25.88 -4.34
CA GLN A 52 4.13 26.74 -5.32
C GLN A 52 5.11 25.95 -6.20
N ILE A 53 5.96 25.11 -5.61
CA ILE A 53 6.91 24.26 -6.35
C ILE A 53 6.19 23.27 -7.27
N LEU A 54 5.07 22.73 -6.79
CA LEU A 54 4.23 21.81 -7.56
C LEU A 54 3.35 22.52 -8.61
N ASP A 55 3.37 23.86 -8.67
CA ASP A 55 2.51 24.72 -9.50
C ASP A 55 1.03 24.42 -9.26
N MET A 56 0.63 24.52 -7.99
CA MET A 56 -0.69 24.20 -7.44
C MET A 56 -1.21 25.27 -6.47
N SER A 57 -0.67 26.49 -6.48
CA SER A 57 -1.07 27.57 -5.57
C SER A 57 -2.55 27.95 -5.71
N GLU A 58 -3.13 27.83 -6.91
CA GLU A 58 -4.54 28.16 -7.17
C GLU A 58 -5.48 26.96 -6.97
N VAL A 59 -5.08 25.79 -7.45
CA VAL A 59 -5.90 24.57 -7.41
C VAL A 59 -5.02 23.35 -7.14
N VAL A 60 -5.26 22.71 -6.00
CA VAL A 60 -4.57 21.47 -5.64
C VAL A 60 -5.08 20.31 -6.49
N SER A 61 -4.17 19.62 -7.17
CA SER A 61 -4.46 18.45 -8.00
C SER A 61 -3.51 17.30 -7.67
N CYS A 62 -3.84 16.07 -8.09
CA CYS A 62 -2.93 14.94 -7.97
C CYS A 62 -1.63 15.24 -8.72
N ALA A 63 -0.49 15.24 -8.02
CA ALA A 63 0.83 15.53 -8.58
C ALA A 63 1.19 14.61 -9.76
N TYR A 64 0.66 13.39 -9.76
CA TYR A 64 0.94 12.38 -10.78
C TYR A 64 0.06 12.50 -12.03
N CYS A 65 -1.25 12.73 -11.87
CA CYS A 65 -2.20 12.64 -12.98
C CYS A 65 -3.12 13.84 -13.18
N GLY A 66 -3.13 14.79 -12.25
CA GLY A 66 -4.00 15.98 -12.31
C GLY A 66 -5.45 15.77 -11.89
N ASP A 67 -5.86 14.55 -11.54
CA ASP A 67 -7.19 14.30 -10.96
C ASP A 67 -7.32 14.95 -9.57
N THR A 68 -8.55 15.06 -9.05
CA THR A 68 -8.77 15.54 -7.67
C THR A 68 -8.01 14.67 -6.66
N PRO A 69 -7.21 15.27 -5.77
CA PRO A 69 -6.50 14.52 -4.74
C PRO A 69 -7.49 14.03 -3.69
N THR A 70 -7.23 12.86 -3.13
CA THR A 70 -8.02 12.28 -2.03
C THR A 70 -7.16 12.02 -0.80
N GLU A 71 -5.85 12.15 -0.94
CA GLU A 71 -4.85 11.87 0.08
C GLU A 71 -3.51 12.52 -0.29
N TRP A 72 -2.52 12.33 0.56
CA TRP A 72 -1.13 12.70 0.31
C TRP A 72 -0.29 11.43 0.22
N ASP A 73 0.47 11.26 -0.86
CA ASP A 73 1.33 10.10 -1.09
C ASP A 73 2.76 10.38 -0.64
N HIS A 74 3.41 9.35 -0.10
CA HIS A 74 4.81 9.40 0.25
C HIS A 74 5.68 9.26 -1.00
N LEU A 75 6.35 10.34 -1.41
CA LEU A 75 7.15 10.37 -2.63
C LEU A 75 8.28 9.32 -2.57
N ARG A 76 8.92 9.20 -1.41
CA ARG A 76 9.88 8.16 -1.04
C ARG A 76 9.19 7.13 -0.14
N PRO A 77 9.35 5.82 -0.40
CA PRO A 77 8.61 4.78 0.30
C PRO A 77 8.99 4.73 1.78
N LEU A 78 7.99 4.61 2.65
CA LEU A 78 8.18 4.39 4.08
C LEU A 78 8.54 2.94 4.41
N VAL A 79 8.12 1.98 3.59
CA VAL A 79 8.27 0.55 3.82
C VAL A 79 8.89 -0.15 2.61
N VAL A 80 10.03 -0.80 2.83
CA VAL A 80 10.69 -1.69 1.84
C VAL A 80 11.11 -2.95 2.56
N ASP A 81 10.92 -4.12 1.93
CA ASP A 81 11.26 -5.43 2.49
C ASP A 81 10.75 -5.67 3.93
N LYS A 82 9.54 -5.15 4.22
CA LYS A 82 8.84 -5.24 5.51
C LYS A 82 9.54 -4.47 6.65
N GLN A 83 10.44 -3.55 6.33
CA GLN A 83 11.18 -2.72 7.27
C GLN A 83 10.94 -1.23 6.98
N PRO A 84 11.04 -0.34 7.99
CA PRO A 84 11.03 1.09 7.74
C PRO A 84 12.30 1.51 6.98
N THR A 85 12.18 2.47 6.07
CA THR A 85 13.31 2.97 5.25
C THR A 85 14.16 4.04 5.95
N GLY A 86 13.65 4.57 7.07
CA GLY A 86 14.20 5.71 7.79
C GLY A 86 13.47 7.02 7.52
N PHE A 87 12.72 7.13 6.42
CA PHE A 87 11.89 8.30 6.14
C PHE A 87 10.69 8.38 7.08
N ILE A 88 10.24 9.61 7.34
CA ILE A 88 9.07 9.88 8.17
C ILE A 88 7.93 10.51 7.36
N SER A 89 6.77 10.71 8.00
CA SER A 89 5.66 11.46 7.39
C SER A 89 5.81 12.94 7.72
N GLU A 90 6.24 13.71 6.73
CA GLU A 90 6.44 15.15 6.81
C GLU A 90 6.24 15.75 5.41
N ILE A 91 6.11 17.08 5.32
CA ILE A 91 5.82 17.75 4.06
C ILE A 91 6.84 17.40 2.97
N HIS A 92 8.14 17.41 3.23
CA HIS A 92 9.20 17.12 2.25
C HIS A 92 9.16 15.70 1.64
N ASN A 93 8.28 14.83 2.13
CA ASN A 93 8.03 13.52 1.57
C ASN A 93 6.57 13.30 1.14
N LEU A 94 5.71 14.32 1.16
CA LEU A 94 4.28 14.21 0.90
C LEU A 94 3.85 15.07 -0.29
N VAL A 95 3.20 14.45 -1.28
CA VAL A 95 2.60 15.17 -2.42
C VAL A 95 1.11 14.85 -2.53
N PRO A 96 0.27 15.79 -2.99
CA PRO A 96 -1.15 15.51 -3.21
C PRO A 96 -1.33 14.40 -4.24
N ALA A 97 -2.17 13.41 -3.94
CA ALA A 97 -2.38 12.25 -4.81
C ALA A 97 -3.84 11.78 -4.80
N CYS A 98 -4.27 11.15 -5.89
CA CYS A 98 -5.53 10.41 -5.92
C CYS A 98 -5.30 8.94 -5.56
N GLY A 99 -6.33 8.28 -5.00
CA GLY A 99 -6.31 6.88 -4.59
C GLY A 99 -5.73 5.89 -5.61
N LYS A 100 -6.03 6.11 -6.89
CA LYS A 100 -5.56 5.23 -7.99
C LYS A 100 -4.05 5.33 -8.17
N CYS A 101 -3.50 6.55 -8.12
CA CYS A 101 -2.07 6.79 -8.31
C CYS A 101 -1.27 6.29 -7.11
N ASN A 102 -1.67 6.68 -5.89
CA ASN A 102 -1.04 6.23 -4.65
C ASN A 102 -0.98 4.69 -4.59
N GLN A 103 -2.14 4.02 -4.73
CA GLN A 103 -2.21 2.56 -4.68
C GLN A 103 -1.39 1.90 -5.79
N SER A 104 -1.40 2.44 -7.01
CA SER A 104 -0.64 1.85 -8.11
C SER A 104 0.88 2.01 -7.96
N LYS A 105 1.33 3.15 -7.43
CA LYS A 105 2.74 3.40 -7.12
C LYS A 105 3.19 2.43 -6.04
N GLY A 106 2.48 2.42 -4.91
CA GLY A 106 2.88 1.68 -3.72
C GLY A 106 4.25 2.14 -3.25
N ASN A 107 5.15 1.18 -2.99
CA ASN A 107 6.51 1.46 -2.53
C ASN A 107 7.55 1.67 -3.65
N LYS A 108 7.11 1.80 -4.91
CA LYS A 108 8.04 2.00 -6.04
C LYS A 108 8.58 3.44 -6.04
N PRO A 109 9.82 3.66 -6.51
CA PRO A 109 10.32 4.99 -6.81
C PRO A 109 9.35 5.69 -7.79
N TRP A 110 8.90 6.89 -7.42
CA TRP A 110 7.80 7.57 -8.12
C TRP A 110 8.08 7.74 -9.62
N ARG A 111 9.30 8.14 -9.99
CA ARG A 111 9.67 8.35 -11.40
C ARG A 111 9.65 7.06 -12.20
N ALA A 112 10.29 6.01 -11.68
CA ALA A 112 10.30 4.70 -12.34
C ALA A 112 8.88 4.15 -12.53
N TRP A 113 8.00 4.31 -11.53
CA TRP A 113 6.59 3.91 -11.66
C TRP A 113 5.81 4.78 -12.64
N MET A 114 5.98 6.10 -12.57
CA MET A 114 5.23 7.08 -13.34
C MET A 114 5.36 6.86 -14.85
N PHE A 115 6.56 6.46 -15.30
CA PHE A 115 6.92 6.15 -16.68
C PHE A 115 6.88 4.65 -17.04
N SER A 116 6.40 3.79 -16.14
CA SER A 116 6.34 2.34 -16.38
C SER A 116 5.16 1.91 -17.28
N SER A 117 5.13 0.64 -17.63
CA SER A 117 3.99 -0.03 -18.29
C SER A 117 2.90 -0.52 -17.31
N ALA A 118 2.98 -0.14 -16.03
CA ALA A 118 1.95 -0.53 -15.07
C ALA A 118 0.59 0.04 -15.48
N ARG A 119 -0.46 -0.78 -15.49
CA ARG A 119 -1.82 -0.45 -15.99
C ARG A 119 -2.38 0.90 -15.51
N LEU A 120 -2.05 1.30 -14.28
CA LEU A 120 -2.54 2.54 -13.66
C LEU A 120 -1.45 3.63 -13.52
N SER A 121 -0.26 3.43 -14.07
CA SER A 121 0.76 4.48 -14.17
C SER A 121 0.26 5.62 -15.08
N PRO A 122 0.66 6.87 -14.80
CA PRO A 122 0.38 8.01 -15.65
C PRO A 122 0.76 7.83 -17.12
N ALA A 123 1.95 7.26 -17.42
CA ALA A 123 2.36 7.01 -18.80
C ALA A 123 1.41 6.03 -19.52
N THR A 124 1.08 4.90 -18.89
CA THR A 124 0.16 3.91 -19.49
C THR A 124 -1.26 4.46 -19.66
N ARG A 125 -1.67 5.39 -18.78
CA ARG A 125 -2.98 6.07 -18.85
C ARG A 125 -3.02 7.21 -19.88
N GLY A 126 -1.89 7.55 -20.52
CA GLY A 126 -1.83 8.66 -21.48
C GLY A 126 -2.04 10.03 -20.84
N ILE A 127 -1.56 10.23 -19.61
CA ILE A 127 -1.68 11.53 -18.92
C ILE A 127 -0.86 12.58 -19.69
N PRO A 128 -1.45 13.73 -20.07
CA PRO A 128 -0.75 14.78 -20.79
C PRO A 128 0.27 15.49 -19.89
N ASN A 129 1.26 16.13 -20.52
CA ASN A 129 2.29 16.94 -19.85
C ASN A 129 3.08 16.17 -18.78
N LEU A 130 3.28 14.86 -18.98
CA LEU A 130 3.87 13.99 -17.97
C LEU A 130 5.28 14.41 -17.57
N GLU A 131 6.11 14.80 -18.53
CA GLU A 131 7.47 15.30 -18.29
C GLU A 131 7.47 16.60 -17.46
N GLN A 132 6.52 17.51 -17.72
CA GLN A 132 6.40 18.75 -16.94
C GLN A 132 6.01 18.45 -15.49
N ARG A 133 5.09 17.50 -15.27
CA ARG A 133 4.73 17.03 -13.92
C ARG A 133 5.91 16.36 -13.23
N ALA A 134 6.67 15.54 -13.95
CA ALA A 134 7.87 14.90 -13.42
C ALA A 134 8.95 15.93 -13.05
N ALA A 135 9.14 16.97 -13.86
CA ALA A 135 10.08 18.04 -13.55
C ALA A 135 9.72 18.77 -12.24
N ARG A 136 8.43 19.07 -12.01
CA ARG A 136 7.96 19.66 -10.75
C ARG A 136 8.19 18.74 -9.56
N LEU A 137 8.00 17.44 -9.74
CA LEU A 137 8.32 16.45 -8.71
C LEU A 137 9.82 16.34 -8.45
N ASP A 138 10.67 16.48 -9.48
CA ASP A 138 12.13 16.54 -9.31
C ASP A 138 12.53 17.83 -8.57
N ASP A 139 11.90 18.97 -8.86
CA ASP A 139 12.11 20.24 -8.14
C ASP A 139 11.69 20.11 -6.68
N TYR A 140 10.52 19.52 -6.45
CA TYR A 140 10.00 19.22 -5.11
C TYR A 140 10.93 18.29 -4.32
N GLU A 141 11.42 17.23 -4.95
CA GLU A 141 12.33 16.27 -4.33
C GLU A 141 13.68 16.91 -3.93
N ARG A 142 14.08 17.98 -4.62
CA ARG A 142 15.32 18.74 -4.39
C ARG A 142 15.17 19.92 -3.44
N TRP A 143 13.95 20.38 -3.18
CA TRP A 143 13.68 21.56 -2.35
C TRP A 143 14.28 21.45 -0.95
N GLU A 144 14.00 20.35 -0.25
CA GLU A 144 14.64 20.03 1.02
C GLU A 144 14.95 18.54 1.13
N VAL A 145 15.99 18.22 1.90
CA VAL A 145 16.33 16.84 2.24
C VAL A 145 15.36 16.36 3.31
N PRO A 146 14.54 15.33 3.05
CA PRO A 146 13.64 14.82 4.06
C PRO A 146 14.42 14.20 5.22
N THR A 147 13.84 14.31 6.40
CA THR A 147 14.30 13.66 7.62
C THR A 147 14.45 12.17 7.40
N ARG A 148 15.63 11.66 7.77
CA ARG A 148 15.95 10.24 7.76
C ARG A 148 16.55 9.83 9.09
N ILE A 149 15.92 8.85 9.74
CA ILE A 149 16.25 8.43 11.10
C ILE A 149 16.62 6.94 11.10
N ASP A 150 17.64 6.57 11.87
CA ASP A 150 17.84 5.18 12.28
C ASP A 150 16.89 4.86 13.44
N PHE A 151 15.75 4.27 13.11
CA PHE A 151 14.73 3.92 14.10
C PHE A 151 15.25 2.97 15.20
N ARG A 152 16.18 2.07 14.87
CA ARG A 152 16.71 1.11 15.83
C ARG A 152 17.64 1.80 16.83
N ASP A 153 18.50 2.68 16.33
CA ASP A 153 19.40 3.46 17.17
C ASP A 153 18.60 4.38 18.12
N VAL A 154 17.63 5.13 17.58
CA VAL A 154 16.80 6.05 18.38
C VAL A 154 15.91 5.33 19.39
N ALA A 155 15.30 4.20 19.03
CA ALA A 155 14.46 3.43 19.97
C ALA A 155 15.29 2.68 21.02
N GLY A 156 16.58 2.45 20.75
CA GLY A 156 17.41 1.54 21.52
C GLY A 156 17.13 0.07 21.21
N HIS A 157 18.17 -0.75 21.39
CA HIS A 157 18.15 -2.17 21.02
C HIS A 157 16.98 -2.95 21.64
N ASP A 158 16.75 -2.82 22.94
CA ASP A 158 15.79 -3.69 23.65
C ASP A 158 14.34 -3.42 23.25
N LEU A 159 13.96 -2.15 23.10
CA LEU A 159 12.62 -1.77 22.66
C LEU A 159 12.40 -2.15 21.19
N TRP A 160 13.42 -1.95 20.34
CA TRP A 160 13.38 -2.37 18.94
C TRP A 160 13.17 -3.88 18.80
N GLU A 161 13.96 -4.69 19.50
CA GLU A 161 13.81 -6.14 19.48
C GLU A 161 12.45 -6.57 20.05
N GLN A 162 11.95 -5.90 21.09
CA GLN A 162 10.62 -6.19 21.63
C GLN A 162 9.52 -5.93 20.61
N HIS A 163 9.58 -4.82 19.87
CA HIS A 163 8.62 -4.48 18.80
C HIS A 163 8.53 -5.60 17.76
N TRP A 164 9.68 -6.10 17.29
CA TRP A 164 9.72 -7.15 16.28
C TRP A 164 9.41 -8.55 16.84
N ARG A 165 9.68 -8.82 18.12
CA ARG A 165 9.16 -10.02 18.79
C ARG A 165 7.63 -10.02 18.84
N ASN A 166 7.01 -8.88 19.13
CA ASN A 166 5.55 -8.74 19.14
C ASN A 166 4.96 -8.98 17.74
N HIS A 167 5.58 -8.43 16.69
CA HIS A 167 5.21 -8.71 15.30
C HIS A 167 5.27 -10.21 14.99
N ALA A 168 6.40 -10.85 15.29
CA ALA A 168 6.61 -12.26 15.01
C ALA A 168 5.60 -13.16 15.74
N ALA A 169 5.27 -12.85 17.00
CA ALA A 169 4.27 -13.57 17.78
C ALA A 169 2.87 -13.49 17.15
N ILE A 170 2.45 -12.32 16.66
CA ILE A 170 1.16 -12.16 15.97
C ILE A 170 1.13 -12.95 14.66
N ILE A 171 2.20 -12.88 13.86
CA ILE A 171 2.28 -13.65 12.61
C ILE A 171 2.23 -15.16 12.88
N ALA A 172 2.88 -15.64 13.94
CA ALA A 172 2.80 -17.04 14.35
C ALA A 172 1.37 -17.42 14.77
N ALA A 173 0.71 -16.59 15.58
CA ALA A 173 -0.67 -16.82 15.99
C ALA A 173 -1.64 -16.88 14.78
N MET A 174 -1.45 -16.01 13.79
CA MET A 174 -2.24 -16.03 12.55
C MET A 174 -2.09 -17.34 11.76
N ARG A 175 -0.88 -17.92 11.73
CA ARG A 175 -0.64 -19.22 11.08
C ARG A 175 -1.33 -20.36 11.82
N ASN A 176 -1.21 -20.40 13.14
CA ASN A 176 -1.87 -21.42 13.96
C ASN A 176 -3.41 -21.33 13.83
N ALA A 177 -3.94 -20.11 13.77
CA ALA A 177 -5.36 -19.89 13.54
C ALA A 177 -5.81 -20.38 12.14
N GLU A 178 -4.98 -20.18 11.11
CA GLU A 178 -5.27 -20.69 9.75
C GLU A 178 -5.36 -22.22 9.73
N GLU A 179 -4.45 -22.93 10.40
CA GLU A 179 -4.50 -24.39 10.50
C GLU A 179 -5.82 -24.87 11.09
N THR A 180 -6.28 -24.20 12.15
CA THR A 180 -7.58 -24.49 12.78
C THR A 180 -8.75 -24.22 11.83
N VAL A 181 -8.71 -23.10 11.09
CA VAL A 181 -9.73 -22.76 10.09
C VAL A 181 -9.80 -23.80 8.97
N GLU A 182 -8.66 -24.27 8.46
CA GLU A 182 -8.65 -25.30 7.42
C GLU A 182 -9.22 -26.64 7.91
N LEU A 183 -8.90 -27.05 9.15
CA LEU A 183 -9.49 -28.25 9.76
C LEU A 183 -11.00 -28.13 9.92
N ILE A 184 -11.49 -26.99 10.44
CA ILE A 184 -12.93 -26.73 10.57
C ILE A 184 -13.59 -26.73 9.19
N ARG A 185 -13.00 -26.04 8.21
CA ARG A 185 -13.54 -25.96 6.84
C ARG A 185 -13.64 -27.32 6.19
N ALA A 186 -12.64 -28.19 6.34
CA ALA A 186 -12.66 -29.55 5.82
C ALA A 186 -13.84 -30.35 6.40
N ARG A 187 -13.99 -30.35 7.73
CA ARG A 187 -15.08 -31.08 8.41
C ARG A 187 -16.47 -30.56 8.02
N VAL A 188 -16.66 -29.25 7.97
CA VAL A 188 -17.94 -28.64 7.58
C VAL A 188 -18.27 -28.92 6.11
N THR A 189 -17.27 -28.91 5.23
CA THR A 189 -17.44 -29.23 3.81
C THR A 189 -17.87 -30.68 3.61
N GLU A 190 -17.24 -31.63 4.30
CA GLU A 190 -17.59 -33.05 4.27
C GLU A 190 -19.04 -33.27 4.74
N ALA A 191 -19.41 -32.70 5.89
CA ALA A 191 -20.77 -32.77 6.41
C ALA A 191 -21.81 -32.18 5.43
N SER A 192 -21.52 -31.03 4.84
CA SER A 192 -22.43 -30.36 3.89
C SER A 192 -22.68 -31.20 2.64
N ARG A 193 -21.65 -31.88 2.13
CA ARG A 193 -21.78 -32.79 0.96
C ARG A 193 -22.60 -34.03 1.31
N ALA A 194 -22.33 -34.65 2.46
CA ALA A 194 -23.07 -35.82 2.92
C ALA A 194 -24.58 -35.54 3.06
N THR A 195 -24.96 -34.37 3.58
CA THR A 195 -26.37 -33.95 3.68
C THR A 195 -27.02 -33.74 2.30
N THR A 196 -26.28 -33.25 1.31
CA THR A 196 -26.81 -33.03 -0.05
C THR A 196 -27.03 -34.35 -0.79
N THR A 197 -26.19 -35.37 -0.55
CA THR A 197 -26.33 -36.71 -1.17
C THR A 197 -27.48 -37.53 -0.59
N GLN A 198 -27.95 -37.25 0.62
CA GLN A 198 -29.11 -37.95 1.23
C GLN A 198 -30.48 -37.37 0.83
N ALA A 199 -30.50 -36.21 0.15
CA ALA A 199 -31.73 -35.51 -0.24
C ALA A 199 -32.16 -35.77 -1.70
N HIS A 200 -31.50 -36.70 -2.39
CA HIS A 200 -31.80 -37.18 -3.75
C HIS A 200 -31.89 -38.70 -3.77
#